data_AF-A0AAE1QVY9-F1
#
_entry.id   AF-A0AAE1QVY9-F1
#
_cell.length_a   1.000
_cell.length_b   1.000
_cell.length_c   1.000
_cell.angle_alpha   90.00
_cell.angle_beta   90.00
_cell.angle_gamma   90.00
#
_symmetry.space_group_name_H-M   'P 1'
#
loop_
_entity.id
_entity.type
_entity.pdbx_description
1 polymer ?
#
loop_
_entity_poly.entity_id
_entity_poly.type
_entity_poly.pdbx_seq_one_letter_code
_entity_poly.pdbx_strand_id
1 'polypeptide(L)' 'MRTIYVHNYLNLPHVQKALHANLTNLPNPWDPCSNLDWKDSPSSMFPIYRRLIASGLRILLYSLYVISAGRWIYGGV' A
#
# COMPACT_ATOMS: atom_id res chain seq x y z
N MET A 1 8.42 -11.06 7.23
CA MET A 1 7.30 -12.01 7.04
C MET A 1 7.23 -12.43 5.57
N ARG A 2 7.37 -13.73 5.30
CA ARG A 2 6.81 -14.54 4.19
C ARG A 2 6.47 -13.91 2.82
N THR A 3 7.37 -13.20 2.14
CA THR A 3 7.15 -12.90 0.70
C THR A 3 7.14 -14.17 -0.16
N ILE A 4 7.94 -15.17 0.23
CA ILE A 4 8.09 -16.47 -0.46
C ILE A 4 6.78 -17.25 -0.55
N TYR A 5 5.98 -17.28 0.53
CA TYR A 5 4.74 -18.07 0.54
C TYR A 5 3.69 -17.48 -0.40
N VAL A 6 3.51 -16.17 -0.36
CA VAL A 6 2.56 -15.46 -1.23
C VAL A 6 3.00 -15.56 -2.68
N HIS A 7 4.29 -15.32 -2.96
CA HIS A 7 4.85 -15.45 -4.29
C HIS A 7 4.65 -16.86 -4.87
N ASN A 8 4.94 -17.91 -4.11
CA ASN A 8 4.77 -19.28 -4.59
C ASN A 8 3.29 -19.62 -4.82
N TYR A 9 2.40 -19.22 -3.91
CA TYR A 9 0.97 -19.51 -4.02
C TYR A 9 0.34 -18.80 -5.22
N LEU A 10 0.64 -17.51 -5.43
CA LEU A 10 0.06 -16.72 -6.53
C LEU A 10 0.62 -17.07 -7.92
N ASN A 11 1.74 -17.80 -7.99
CA ASN A 11 2.29 -18.33 -9.24
C ASN A 11 1.82 -19.75 -9.59
N LEU A 12 0.93 -20.36 -8.80
CA LEU A 12 0.33 -21.64 -9.13
C LEU A 12 -0.72 -21.48 -10.26
N PRO A 13 -0.68 -22.29 -11.34
CA PRO A 13 -1.61 -22.13 -12.47
C PRO A 13 -3.09 -22.23 -12.10
N HIS A 14 -3.43 -23.14 -11.16
CA HIS A 14 -4.81 -23.29 -10.70
C HIS A 14 -5.28 -22.10 -9.85
N VAL A 15 -4.37 -21.46 -9.10
CA VAL A 15 -4.67 -20.25 -8.34
C VAL A 15 -4.88 -19.08 -9.29
N GLN A 16 -4.00 -18.90 -10.28
CA GLN A 16 -4.16 -17.85 -11.30
C GLN A 16 -5.47 -18.01 -12.07
N LYS A 17 -5.82 -19.25 -12.46
CA LYS A 17 -7.09 -19.56 -13.12
C LYS A 17 -8.30 -19.24 -12.23
N ALA A 18 -8.25 -19.60 -10.95
CA ALA A 18 -9.34 -19.32 -10.00
C ALA A 18 -9.53 -17.81 -9.74
N LEU A 19 -8.47 -17.01 -9.84
CA LEU A 19 -8.49 -15.55 -9.71
C LEU A 19 -8.78 -14.81 -11.02
N HIS A 20 -8.96 -15.54 -12.13
CA HIS A 20 -9.03 -14.97 -13.48
C HIS A 20 -7.81 -14.09 -13.84
N ALA A 21 -6.63 -14.45 -13.32
CA ALA A 21 -5.36 -13.81 -13.63
C ALA A 21 -4.62 -14.55 -14.76
N ASN A 22 -3.67 -13.87 -15.40
CA ASN A 22 -2.82 -14.45 -16.46
C ASN A 22 -3.59 -15.09 -17.64
N LEU A 23 -4.73 -14.51 -18.03
CA LEU A 23 -5.60 -15.04 -19.10
C LEU A 23 -4.93 -15.04 -20.48
N THR A 24 -3.97 -14.14 -20.70
CA THR A 24 -3.29 -13.92 -21.97
C THR A 24 -1.87 -14.50 -22.04
N ASN A 25 -1.48 -15.34 -21.07
CA ASN A 25 -0.10 -15.86 -20.94
C ASN A 25 0.94 -14.75 -20.89
N LEU A 26 0.90 -13.96 -19.82
CA LEU A 26 1.89 -12.93 -19.51
C LEU A 26 3.30 -13.53 -19.43
N PRO A 27 4.31 -12.80 -19.93
CA PRO A 27 5.68 -13.30 -20.03
C PRO A 27 6.42 -13.40 -18.68
N ASN A 28 5.97 -12.65 -17.68
CA ASN A 28 6.61 -12.59 -16.36
C ASN A 28 5.73 -13.26 -15.30
N PRO A 29 6.33 -13.92 -14.29
CA PRO A 29 5.61 -14.39 -13.12
C PRO A 29 4.99 -13.21 -12.36
N TRP A 30 4.05 -13.53 -11.47
CA TRP A 30 3.54 -12.58 -10.51
C TRP A 30 4.61 -12.25 -9.47
N ASP A 31 4.81 -10.96 -9.20
CA ASP A 31 5.73 -10.44 -8.18
C ASP A 31 5.03 -9.39 -7.30
N PRO A 32 5.46 -9.23 -6.04
CA PRO A 32 4.86 -8.25 -5.12
C PRO A 32 5.14 -6.79 -5.52
N CYS A 33 6.27 -6.52 -6.19
CA CYS A 33 6.66 -5.19 -6.66
C CYS A 33 7.34 -5.31 -8.02
N SER A 34 7.17 -4.28 -8.87
CA SER A 34 7.91 -4.13 -10.12
C SER A 34 8.99 -3.06 -9.98
N ASN A 35 10.17 -3.30 -10.56
CA ASN A 35 11.21 -2.28 -10.65
C ASN A 35 10.89 -1.31 -11.80
N LEU A 36 10.36 -0.15 -11.46
CA LEU A 36 9.99 0.91 -12.41
C LEU A 36 10.77 2.19 -12.08
N ASP A 37 11.22 2.91 -13.11
CA ASP A 37 11.87 4.21 -12.97
C ASP A 37 10.86 5.33 -12.73
N TRP A 38 10.21 5.30 -11.56
CA TRP A 38 9.19 6.27 -11.18
C TRP A 38 9.79 7.67 -10.92
N LYS A 39 9.19 8.72 -11.51
CA LYS A 39 9.68 10.11 -11.41
C LYS A 39 8.75 11.07 -10.65
N ASP A 40 7.47 10.76 -10.53
CA ASP A 40 6.50 11.64 -9.88
C ASP A 40 6.54 11.48 -8.35
N SER A 41 7.42 12.25 -7.69
CA SER A 41 7.65 12.17 -6.25
C SER A 41 7.82 13.58 -5.65
N PRO A 42 6.72 14.32 -5.42
CA PRO A 42 6.80 15.62 -4.78
C PRO A 42 7.39 15.51 -3.36
N SER A 43 8.08 16.56 -2.91
CA SER A 43 8.78 16.57 -1.62
C SER A 43 7.85 16.52 -0.40
N SER A 44 6.58 16.90 -0.54
CA SER A 44 5.62 16.90 0.56
C SER A 44 4.16 16.78 0.11
N MET A 45 3.38 16.02 0.87
CA MET A 45 1.92 15.90 0.73
C MET A 45 1.13 16.90 1.59
N PHE A 46 1.81 17.73 2.38
CA PHE A 46 1.17 18.62 3.35
C PHE A 46 0.12 19.60 2.76
N PRO A 47 0.33 20.20 1.57
CA PRO A 47 -0.70 21.05 0.96
C PRO A 47 -2.00 20.30 0.66
N ILE A 48 -1.92 19.01 0.34
CA ILE A 48 -3.08 18.17 0.03
C ILE A 48 -3.85 17.85 1.31
N TYR A 49 -3.15 17.48 2.39
CA TYR A 49 -3.78 17.24 3.69
C TYR A 49 -4.56 18.45 4.20
N ARG A 50 -4.01 19.67 4.04
CA ARG A 50 -4.73 20.91 4.42
C ARG A 50 -6.07 21.04 3.69
N ARG A 51 -6.11 20.75 2.39
CA ARG A 51 -7.33 20.84 1.58
C ARG A 51 -8.36 19.81 2.01
N LEU A 52 -7.94 18.58 2.27
CA LEU A 52 -8.82 17.48 2.69
C LEU A 52 -9.42 17.73 4.09
N ILE A 53 -8.63 18.27 5.02
CA ILE A 53 -9.13 18.63 6.36
C ILE A 53 -10.14 19.78 6.25
N ALA A 54 -9.84 20.80 5.44
CA ALA A 54 -10.74 21.92 5.22
C ALA A 54 -12.08 21.50 4.57
N SER A 55 -12.10 20.44 3.77
CA SER A 55 -13.33 19.85 3.22
C SER A 55 -14.08 18.94 4.20
N GLY A 56 -13.64 18.84 5.46
CA GLY A 56 -14.30 18.06 6.50
C GLY A 56 -13.96 16.56 6.50
N LEU A 57 -12.95 16.13 5.73
CA LEU A 57 -12.53 14.74 5.71
C LEU A 57 -11.65 14.41 6.93
N ARG A 58 -11.94 13.28 7.58
CA ARG A 58 -11.16 12.77 8.71
C ARG A 58 -10.02 11.90 8.20
N ILE A 59 -8.79 12.22 8.62
CA ILE A 59 -7.57 11.50 8.21
C ILE A 59 -6.99 10.79 9.43
N LEU A 60 -6.81 9.47 9.34
CA LEU A 60 -6.07 8.68 10.31
C LEU A 60 -4.64 8.45 9.81
N LEU A 61 -3.67 9.09 10.46
CA LEU A 61 -2.25 8.80 10.27
C LEU A 61 -1.78 7.90 11.40
N TYR A 62 -1.23 6.73 11.06
CA TYR A 62 -0.66 5.80 12.02
C TYR A 62 0.78 5.48 11.62
N SER A 63 1.63 5.30 12.61
CA SER A 63 2.98 4.75 12.43
C SER A 63 3.18 3.66 13.47
N LEU A 64 3.65 2.50 13.02
CA LEU A 64 3.97 1.37 13.89
C LEU A 64 5.42 1.54 14.34
N TYR A 65 5.65 2.39 15.33
CA TYR A 65 6.87 2.27 16.13
C TYR A 65 6.63 1.21 17.20
N VAL A 66 7.63 0.37 17.48
CA VAL A 66 7.64 -0.51 18.66
C VAL A 66 7.94 0.34 19.91
N ILE A 67 7.13 1.38 20.13
CA ILE A 67 6.98 2.07 21.40
C ILE A 67 5.48 2.26 21.57
N SER A 68 4.98 1.61 22.62
CA SER A 68 3.60 1.56 23.02
C SER A 68 2.96 2.94 23.22
N ALA A 69 1.64 2.93 23.08
CA ALA A 69 0.65 3.84 23.64
C ALA A 69 0.32 5.06 22.78
N GLY A 70 -0.92 5.03 22.28
CA GLY A 70 -1.54 6.12 21.55
C GLY A 70 -1.59 7.39 22.37
N ARG A 71 -1.22 8.49 21.71
CA ARG A 71 -1.55 9.84 22.16
C ARG A 71 -2.53 10.40 21.15
N TRP A 72 -3.77 10.57 21.59
CA TRP A 72 -4.80 11.33 20.88
C TRP A 72 -4.26 12.74 20.62
N ILE A 73 -4.12 13.13 19.37
CA ILE A 73 -3.96 14.53 18.98
C ILE A 73 -5.34 15.18 18.82
N TYR A 74 -6.16 15.10 19.87
CA TYR A 74 -7.29 16.00 20.06
C TYR A 74 -7.47 16.23 21.56
N GLY A 75 -7.07 17.41 22.03
CA GLY A 75 -7.33 17.86 23.40
C GLY A 75 -6.27 18.84 23.90
N GLY A 76 -6.54 20.15 23.75
CA GLY A 76 -5.87 21.18 24.54
C GLY A 76 -5.62 22.50 23.81
N VAL A 77 -6.60 23.40 23.94
CA VAL A 77 -6.58 24.87 23.73
C VAL A 77 -6.49 25.38 22.30
#